data_AF-A0A812QAI7-F1
#
_entry.id   AF-A0A812QAI7-F1
#
_cell.length_a   1.000
_cell.length_b   1.000
_cell.length_c   1.000
_cell.angle_alpha   90.00
_cell.angle_beta   90.00
_cell.angle_gamma   90.00
#
_symmetry.space_group_name_H-M   'P 1'
#
loop_
_entity.id
_entity.type
_entity.pdbx_description
1 polymer ?
#
loop_
_entity_poly.entity_id
_entity_poly.type
_entity_poly.pdbx_seq_one_letter_code
_entity_poly.pdbx_strand_id
1 'polypeptide(L)'
;MDDRPPSLRGWMQSLQAWMSKHNCRPSWNSVDVEERKQSRRLTHGLALLQAGKLNAAEADWLRRCERARDWLTSLGMWLRDHRRLPKKRAACQEEKLMYSRWTKAQAHLRNDKLSLLEAQILKDAAARLTLREGMDDRSPSLRGWMQSLQAWMSKHNCRPSWNGADVEERKQSRRLAHGLALLQAGKLNAAEAKWLRRCEKPAIRSWLTCLAAWVRYFERRPRASAQAEDEKLQWRSWNEAARAFSRGKLSPPERQLFVDSQEWLEEVRG
;
A
#
# COMPACT_ATOMS: atom_id res chain seq x y z
N MET A 1 19.78 17.30 29.81
CA MET A 1 19.84 18.58 29.08
C MET A 1 19.44 18.28 27.65
N ASP A 2 18.30 18.82 27.21
CA ASP A 2 17.71 18.55 25.89
C ASP A 2 18.54 19.26 24.81
N ASP A 3 19.40 18.52 24.11
CA ASP A 3 20.07 18.98 22.87
C ASP A 3 19.09 18.97 21.69
N ARG A 4 18.03 19.79 21.78
CA ARG A 4 17.22 20.14 20.61
C ARG A 4 17.58 21.55 20.16
N PRO A 5 17.84 21.77 18.86
CA PRO A 5 18.19 23.08 18.36
C PRO A 5 17.08 24.10 18.73
N PRO A 6 17.44 25.33 19.15
CA PRO A 6 16.50 26.38 19.58
C PRO A 6 15.45 26.76 18.52
N SER A 7 15.60 26.28 17.29
CA SER A 7 14.76 26.64 16.15
C SER A 7 13.42 25.91 16.11
N LEU A 8 13.31 24.66 16.59
CA LEU A 8 12.13 23.81 16.33
C LEU A 8 10.89 24.22 17.15
N ARG A 9 11.09 24.44 18.46
CA ARG A 9 10.01 24.85 19.38
C ARG A 9 9.57 26.29 19.13
N GLY A 10 10.52 27.19 18.82
CA GLY A 10 10.23 28.60 18.53
C GLY A 10 9.43 28.80 17.23
N TRP A 11 9.71 28.03 16.17
CA TRP A 11 8.93 28.16 14.93
C TRP A 11 7.50 27.63 15.08
N MET A 12 7.29 26.52 15.80
CA MET A 12 5.95 25.95 16.04
C MET A 12 5.09 26.89 16.88
N GLN A 13 5.66 27.48 17.94
CA GLN A 13 4.97 28.48 18.77
C GLN A 13 4.56 29.71 17.94
N SER A 14 5.43 30.18 17.03
CA SER A 14 5.09 31.31 16.16
C SER A 14 3.96 30.97 15.16
N LEU A 15 3.95 29.76 14.60
CA LEU A 15 2.87 29.30 13.73
C LEU A 15 1.56 29.12 14.51
N GLN A 16 1.63 28.57 15.73
CA GLN A 16 0.48 28.39 16.61
C GLN A 16 -0.13 29.72 17.01
N ALA A 17 0.69 30.68 17.45
CA ALA A 17 0.21 32.02 17.81
C ALA A 17 -0.46 32.73 16.63
N TRP A 18 0.11 32.61 15.43
CA TRP A 18 -0.50 33.17 14.22
C TRP A 18 -1.85 32.50 13.90
N MET A 19 -1.91 31.17 13.89
CA MET A 19 -3.15 30.44 13.60
C MET A 19 -4.24 30.71 14.65
N SER A 20 -3.88 30.85 15.92
CA SER A 20 -4.81 31.24 16.99
C SER A 20 -5.34 32.67 16.80
N LYS A 21 -4.49 33.61 16.40
CA LYS A 21 -4.87 35.01 16.17
C LYS A 21 -5.79 35.18 14.96
N HIS A 22 -5.49 34.50 13.85
CA HIS A 22 -6.20 34.68 12.59
C HIS A 22 -7.33 33.66 12.39
N ASN A 23 -7.44 32.66 13.27
CA ASN A 23 -8.39 31.56 13.21
C ASN A 23 -8.48 30.88 11.83
N CYS A 24 -7.36 30.90 11.09
CA CYS A 24 -7.28 30.38 9.74
C CYS A 24 -5.91 29.75 9.48
N ARG A 25 -5.83 28.98 8.39
CA ARG A 25 -4.58 28.34 7.97
C ARG A 25 -3.85 29.29 7.00
N PRO A 26 -2.53 29.47 7.15
CA PRO A 26 -1.79 30.36 6.27
C PRO A 26 -1.75 29.84 4.83
N SER A 27 -2.22 30.68 3.91
CA SER A 27 -2.26 30.41 2.47
C SER A 27 -0.90 30.69 1.81
N TRP A 28 -0.48 29.79 0.91
CA TRP A 28 0.72 29.99 0.11
C TRP A 28 0.57 31.15 -0.89
N ASN A 29 -0.67 31.40 -1.32
CA ASN A 29 -1.00 32.40 -2.32
C ASN A 29 -1.32 33.77 -1.71
N SER A 30 -1.13 33.94 -0.40
CA SER A 30 -1.38 35.22 0.25
C SER A 30 -0.41 36.29 -0.24
N VAL A 31 -0.92 37.51 -0.41
CA VAL A 31 -0.10 38.67 -0.70
C VAL A 31 0.65 39.11 0.56
N ASP A 32 0.15 38.77 1.74
CA ASP A 32 0.80 39.02 3.02
C ASP A 32 2.09 38.19 3.15
N VAL A 33 3.17 38.89 3.51
CA VAL A 33 4.51 38.31 3.66
C VAL A 33 4.56 37.42 4.90
N GLU A 34 3.88 37.82 5.98
CA GLU A 34 3.88 37.05 7.22
C GLU A 34 3.05 35.77 7.05
N GLU A 35 1.87 35.83 6.44
CA GLU A 35 1.11 34.63 6.09
C GLU A 35 1.90 33.65 5.21
N ARG A 36 2.64 34.13 4.20
CA ARG A 36 3.52 33.27 3.37
C ARG A 36 4.63 32.60 4.18
N LYS A 37 5.22 33.32 5.13
CA LYS A 37 6.23 32.78 6.05
C LYS A 37 5.65 31.68 6.93
N GLN A 38 4.44 31.87 7.45
CA GLN A 38 3.73 30.85 8.23
C GLN A 38 3.31 29.65 7.36
N SER A 39 2.96 29.87 6.08
CA SER A 39 2.66 28.80 5.13
C SER A 39 3.87 27.90 4.85
N ARG A 40 5.06 28.50 4.70
CA ARG A 40 6.34 27.78 4.60
C ARG A 40 6.64 26.96 5.85
N ARG A 41 6.43 27.55 7.03
CA ARG A 41 6.61 26.88 8.32
C ARG A 41 5.68 25.68 8.48
N LEU A 42 4.41 25.84 8.14
CA LEU A 42 3.45 24.74 8.17
C LEU A 42 3.83 23.61 7.20
N THR A 43 4.27 23.96 5.98
CA THR A 43 4.77 22.98 5.00
C THR A 43 5.98 22.20 5.53
N HIS A 44 6.93 22.90 6.14
CA HIS A 44 8.10 22.28 6.76
C HIS A 44 7.71 21.36 7.93
N GLY A 45 6.77 21.79 8.78
CA GLY A 45 6.22 20.98 9.86
C GLY A 45 5.59 19.69 9.39
N LEU A 46 4.76 19.75 8.34
CA LEU A 46 4.13 18.56 7.76
C LEU A 46 5.17 17.59 7.16
N ALA A 47 6.28 18.09 6.59
CA ALA A 47 7.37 17.24 6.13
C ALA A 47 8.09 16.54 7.29
N LEU A 48 8.32 17.21 8.42
CA LEU A 48 8.89 16.61 9.62
C LEU A 48 7.96 15.54 10.24
N LEU A 49 6.64 15.79 10.19
CA LEU A 49 5.61 14.82 10.59
C LEU A 49 5.70 13.55 9.75
N GLN A 50 5.82 13.68 8.42
CA GLN A 50 5.98 12.54 7.51
C GLN A 50 7.27 11.76 7.75
N ALA A 51 8.36 12.47 8.09
CA ALA A 51 9.65 11.86 8.39
C ALA A 51 9.73 11.21 9.79
N GLY A 52 8.66 11.26 10.60
CA GLY A 52 8.65 10.72 11.96
C GLY A 52 9.61 11.44 12.92
N LYS A 53 9.96 12.70 12.64
CA LYS A 53 10.97 13.48 13.39
C LYS A 53 10.38 14.33 14.51
N LEU A 54 9.08 14.20 14.77
CA LEU A 54 8.35 14.97 15.77
C LEU A 54 7.99 14.10 16.96
N ASN A 55 7.88 14.71 18.15
CA ASN A 55 7.30 14.01 19.29
C ASN A 55 5.78 13.85 19.12
N ALA A 56 5.14 13.04 19.97
CA ALA A 56 3.71 12.75 19.88
C ALA A 56 2.82 14.00 19.94
N ALA A 57 3.12 14.95 20.83
CA ALA A 57 2.34 16.17 20.99
C ALA A 57 2.47 17.12 19.78
N GLU A 58 3.68 17.29 19.25
CA GLU A 58 3.97 18.08 18.05
C GLU A 58 3.29 17.47 16.82
N ALA A 59 3.34 16.14 16.71
CA ALA A 59 2.72 15.41 15.62
C ALA A 59 1.19 15.54 15.65
N ASP A 60 0.57 15.39 16.82
CA ASP A 60 -0.88 15.52 16.98
C ASP A 60 -1.39 16.94 16.78
N TRP A 61 -0.59 17.95 17.11
CA TRP A 61 -0.92 19.33 16.80
C TRP A 61 -0.86 19.59 15.28
N LEU A 62 0.22 19.19 14.59
CA LEU A 62 0.37 19.38 13.14
C LEU A 62 -0.66 18.60 12.32
N ARG A 63 -1.07 17.40 12.77
CA ARG A 63 -2.17 16.64 12.16
C ARG A 63 -3.49 17.41 12.19
N ARG A 64 -3.77 18.14 13.27
CA ARG A 64 -4.98 18.99 13.37
C ARG A 64 -4.93 20.20 12.44
N CYS A 65 -3.74 20.65 12.06
CA CYS A 65 -3.53 21.74 11.10
C CYS A 65 -3.55 21.26 9.63
N GLU A 66 -3.57 19.96 9.41
CA GLU A 66 -3.59 19.36 8.08
C GLU A 66 -4.97 19.52 7.43
N ARG A 67 -5.01 20.14 6.25
CA ARG A 67 -6.18 20.14 5.35
C ARG A 67 -5.78 19.55 4.02
N ALA A 68 -6.64 18.68 3.49
CA ALA A 68 -6.54 18.19 2.13
C ALA A 68 -6.89 19.32 1.14
N ARG A 69 -6.25 19.32 -0.02
CA ARG A 69 -6.62 20.24 -1.11
C ARG A 69 -8.08 20.02 -1.51
N ASP A 70 -8.81 21.10 -1.79
CA ASP A 70 -10.25 21.04 -2.10
C ASP A 70 -10.58 20.15 -3.30
N TRP A 71 -9.69 20.10 -4.30
CA TRP A 71 -9.85 19.22 -5.45
C TRP A 71 -9.70 17.73 -5.10
N LEU A 72 -8.93 17.38 -4.07
CA LEU A 72 -8.82 16.01 -3.53
C LEU A 72 -10.01 15.66 -2.66
N THR A 73 -10.51 16.61 -1.86
CA THR A 73 -11.74 16.43 -1.08
C THR A 73 -12.93 16.19 -1.99
N SER A 74 -13.10 17.00 -3.04
CA SER A 74 -14.16 16.82 -4.04
C SER A 74 -13.99 15.54 -4.86
N LEU A 75 -12.76 15.13 -5.20
CA LEU A 75 -12.51 13.82 -5.79
C LEU A 75 -12.91 12.69 -4.82
N GLY A 76 -12.56 12.79 -3.54
CA GLY A 76 -12.92 11.81 -2.52
C GLY A 76 -14.44 11.67 -2.33
N MET A 77 -15.16 12.80 -2.30
CA MET A 77 -16.63 12.81 -2.28
C MET A 77 -17.21 12.18 -3.54
N TRP A 78 -16.71 12.56 -4.72
CA TRP A 78 -17.18 12.00 -5.98
C TRP A 78 -16.98 10.47 -6.04
N LEU A 79 -15.79 9.99 -5.66
CA LEU A 79 -15.48 8.56 -5.59
C LEU A 79 -16.35 7.83 -4.57
N ARG A 80 -16.68 8.47 -3.44
CA ARG A 80 -17.60 7.93 -2.43
C ARG A 80 -19.02 7.81 -2.97
N ASP A 81 -19.50 8.84 -3.66
CA ASP A 81 -20.88 8.94 -4.12
C ASP A 81 -21.11 8.04 -5.34
N HIS A 82 -20.16 7.99 -6.27
CA HIS A 82 -20.26 7.19 -7.51
C HIS A 82 -19.71 5.77 -7.36
N ARG A 83 -18.94 5.48 -6.31
CA ARG A 83 -18.40 4.15 -5.96
C ARG A 83 -17.70 3.42 -7.12
N ARG A 84 -17.07 4.18 -8.02
CA ARG A 84 -16.30 3.69 -9.17
C ARG A 84 -15.19 4.67 -9.53
N LEU A 85 -14.20 4.23 -10.29
CA LEU A 85 -13.25 5.19 -10.86
C LEU A 85 -13.91 6.03 -11.97
N PRO A 86 -13.51 7.30 -12.10
CA PRO A 86 -13.92 8.12 -13.22
C PRO A 86 -13.32 7.55 -14.51
N LYS A 87 -14.09 7.56 -15.60
CA LYS A 87 -13.66 7.04 -16.91
C LYS A 87 -13.00 8.13 -17.74
N LYS A 88 -11.92 7.77 -18.45
CA LYS A 88 -11.21 8.68 -19.38
C LYS A 88 -12.12 9.20 -20.50
N ARG A 89 -12.99 8.34 -21.03
CA ARG A 89 -13.92 8.63 -22.14
C ARG A 89 -15.36 8.78 -21.62
N ALA A 90 -15.55 9.55 -20.55
CA ALA A 90 -16.89 9.87 -20.06
C ALA A 90 -17.60 10.87 -20.97
N ALA A 91 -18.93 10.78 -21.06
CA ALA A 91 -19.74 11.73 -21.82
C ALA A 91 -19.90 13.07 -21.07
N CYS A 92 -20.06 13.05 -19.74
CA CYS A 92 -20.26 14.25 -18.93
C CYS A 92 -18.95 14.96 -18.57
N GLN A 93 -18.99 16.29 -18.47
CA GLN A 93 -17.81 17.12 -18.15
C GLN A 93 -17.31 16.90 -16.71
N GLU A 94 -18.23 16.69 -15.76
CA GLU A 94 -17.88 16.45 -14.36
C GLU A 94 -16.99 15.21 -14.20
N GLU A 95 -17.32 14.11 -14.87
CA GLU A 95 -16.52 12.89 -14.78
C GLU A 95 -15.15 13.02 -15.47
N LYS A 96 -15.06 13.78 -16.58
CA LYS A 96 -13.78 14.11 -17.21
C LYS A 96 -12.88 14.90 -16.25
N LEU A 97 -13.46 15.85 -15.51
CA LEU A 97 -12.77 16.62 -14.49
C LEU A 97 -12.26 15.70 -13.35
N MET A 98 -13.10 14.77 -12.89
CA MET A 98 -12.71 13.80 -11.85
C MET A 98 -11.64 12.83 -12.34
N TYR A 99 -11.66 12.42 -13.60
CA TYR A 99 -10.61 11.61 -14.21
C TYR A 99 -9.25 12.34 -14.22
N SER A 100 -9.26 13.62 -14.60
CA SER A 100 -8.05 14.47 -14.56
C SER A 100 -7.52 14.59 -13.13
N ARG A 101 -8.41 14.86 -12.16
CA ARG A 101 -8.07 14.93 -10.73
C ARG A 101 -7.53 13.60 -10.20
N TRP A 102 -8.11 12.46 -10.59
CA TRP A 102 -7.61 11.13 -10.21
C TRP A 102 -6.21 10.87 -10.75
N THR A 103 -5.96 11.18 -12.02
CA THR A 103 -4.62 11.03 -12.64
C THR A 103 -3.59 11.90 -11.91
N LYS A 104 -3.97 13.15 -11.61
CA LYS A 104 -3.15 14.09 -10.84
C LYS A 104 -2.88 13.57 -9.43
N ALA A 105 -3.89 13.03 -8.74
CA ALA A 105 -3.76 12.41 -7.42
C ALA A 105 -2.77 11.24 -7.42
N GLN A 106 -2.84 10.35 -8.41
CA GLN A 106 -1.89 9.24 -8.56
C GLN A 106 -0.46 9.73 -8.81
N ALA A 107 -0.30 10.78 -9.63
CA ALA A 107 1.01 11.38 -9.86
C ALA A 107 1.58 12.02 -8.59
N HIS A 108 0.75 12.69 -7.78
CA HIS A 108 1.19 13.23 -6.49
C HIS A 108 1.52 12.13 -5.48
N LEU A 109 0.77 11.02 -5.47
CA LEU A 109 1.04 9.87 -4.61
C LEU A 109 2.38 9.20 -4.95
N ARG A 110 2.68 8.99 -6.24
CA ARG A 110 3.96 8.38 -6.68
C ARG A 110 5.17 9.24 -6.37
N ASN A 111 4.99 10.56 -6.27
CA ASN A 111 6.05 11.52 -6.02
C ASN A 111 6.12 11.97 -4.55
N ASP A 112 5.38 11.31 -3.64
CA ASP A 112 5.27 11.69 -2.21
C ASP A 112 4.92 13.17 -1.99
N LYS A 113 4.10 13.75 -2.87
CA LYS A 113 3.63 15.15 -2.81
C LYS A 113 2.27 15.29 -2.13
N LEU A 114 1.72 14.20 -1.63
CA LEU A 114 0.49 14.18 -0.85
C LEU A 114 0.79 14.28 0.63
N SER A 115 -0.03 15.05 1.32
CA SER A 115 -0.05 15.08 2.77
C SER A 115 -0.61 13.73 3.31
N LEU A 116 -0.40 13.43 4.59
CA LEU A 116 -0.92 12.21 5.22
C LEU A 116 -2.45 12.13 5.12
N LEU A 117 -3.15 13.23 5.40
CA LEU A 117 -4.59 13.35 5.27
C LEU A 117 -5.06 13.13 3.82
N GLU A 118 -4.36 13.70 2.84
CA GLU A 118 -4.68 13.52 1.42
C GLU A 118 -4.46 12.08 0.95
N ALA A 119 -3.37 11.46 1.40
CA ALA A 119 -3.11 10.06 1.16
C ALA A 119 -4.19 9.19 1.82
N GLN A 120 -4.68 9.56 3.00
CA GLN A 120 -5.78 8.86 3.67
C GLN A 120 -7.08 8.96 2.88
N ILE A 121 -7.46 10.14 2.37
CA ILE A 121 -8.65 10.32 1.52
C ILE A 121 -8.59 9.40 0.29
N LEU A 122 -7.45 9.31 -0.37
CA LEU A 122 -7.28 8.42 -1.53
C LEU A 122 -7.26 6.95 -1.15
N LYS A 123 -6.65 6.58 0.00
CA LYS A 123 -6.65 5.19 0.49
C LYS A 123 -8.05 4.74 0.87
N ASP A 124 -8.82 5.57 1.56
CA ASP A 124 -10.21 5.30 1.95
C ASP A 124 -11.11 5.21 0.73
N ALA A 125 -10.92 6.09 -0.25
CA ALA A 125 -11.63 6.01 -1.52
C ALA A 125 -11.23 4.75 -2.30
N ALA A 126 -9.94 4.45 -2.46
CA ALA A 126 -9.46 3.27 -3.17
C ALA A 126 -9.93 1.97 -2.51
N ALA A 127 -9.93 1.88 -1.18
CA ALA A 127 -10.46 0.75 -0.42
C ALA A 127 -11.97 0.54 -0.65
N ARG A 128 -12.71 1.61 -0.97
CA ARG A 128 -14.13 1.56 -1.33
C ARG A 128 -14.37 1.24 -2.81
N LEU A 129 -13.40 1.49 -3.68
CA LEU A 129 -13.45 1.18 -5.12
C LEU A 129 -13.01 -0.26 -5.43
N THR A 130 -12.08 -0.80 -4.64
CA THR A 130 -11.71 -2.23 -4.65
C THR A 130 -12.88 -3.15 -4.27
N LEU A 131 -13.99 -2.62 -3.75
CA LEU A 131 -15.26 -3.33 -3.59
C LEU A 131 -16.01 -3.59 -4.90
N ARG A 132 -15.71 -2.89 -6.01
CA ARG A 132 -16.49 -3.03 -7.27
C ARG A 132 -15.71 -3.17 -8.57
N GLU A 133 -14.42 -2.83 -8.65
CA GLU A 133 -13.62 -3.07 -9.89
C GLU A 133 -13.18 -4.54 -10.09
N GLY A 134 -13.84 -5.47 -9.41
CA GLY A 134 -13.89 -6.90 -9.73
C GLY A 134 -15.32 -7.41 -10.02
N MET A 135 -16.30 -6.51 -10.14
CA MET A 135 -17.73 -6.79 -10.29
C MET A 135 -18.31 -6.19 -11.58
N ASP A 136 -17.67 -6.44 -12.73
CA ASP A 136 -18.38 -6.30 -14.01
C ASP A 136 -19.35 -7.50 -14.18
N ASP A 137 -20.64 -7.16 -14.11
CA ASP A 137 -21.86 -7.76 -14.71
C ASP A 137 -22.22 -9.24 -14.59
N ARG A 138 -21.45 -10.10 -13.90
CA ARG A 138 -21.90 -11.47 -13.56
C ARG A 138 -21.38 -11.94 -12.20
N SER A 139 -21.57 -11.15 -11.14
CA SER A 139 -21.07 -11.55 -9.82
C SER A 139 -21.69 -12.89 -9.40
N PRO A 140 -20.90 -13.97 -9.27
CA PRO A 140 -21.35 -15.13 -8.52
C PRO A 140 -21.65 -14.64 -7.10
N SER A 141 -22.63 -15.23 -6.43
CA SER A 141 -22.87 -15.01 -5.00
C SER A 141 -21.55 -15.06 -4.20
N LEU A 142 -21.51 -14.49 -2.99
CA LEU A 142 -20.35 -14.60 -2.07
C LEU A 142 -19.74 -16.02 -2.09
N ARG A 143 -20.63 -17.01 -2.05
CA ARG A 143 -20.33 -18.43 -2.18
C ARG A 143 -19.65 -18.80 -3.51
N GLY A 144 -20.16 -18.34 -4.64
CA GLY A 144 -19.62 -18.67 -5.96
C GLY A 144 -18.22 -18.13 -6.22
N TRP A 145 -17.89 -16.92 -5.77
CA TRP A 145 -16.51 -16.44 -5.91
C TRP A 145 -15.56 -17.11 -4.90
N MET A 146 -16.02 -17.41 -3.68
CA MET A 146 -15.22 -18.16 -2.69
C MET A 146 -14.89 -19.57 -3.18
N GLN A 147 -15.86 -20.26 -3.80
CA GLN A 147 -15.63 -21.55 -4.46
C GLN A 147 -14.61 -21.43 -5.60
N SER A 148 -14.69 -20.37 -6.41
CA SER A 148 -13.73 -20.11 -7.47
C SER A 148 -12.31 -19.84 -6.94
N LEU A 149 -12.18 -19.08 -5.84
CA LEU A 149 -10.92 -18.85 -5.15
C LEU A 149 -10.35 -20.15 -4.56
N GLN A 150 -11.20 -20.96 -3.92
CA GLN A 150 -10.81 -22.26 -3.39
C GLN A 150 -10.32 -23.21 -4.47
N ALA A 151 -11.04 -23.31 -5.59
CA ALA A 151 -10.66 -24.15 -6.72
C ALA A 151 -9.32 -23.71 -7.31
N TRP A 152 -9.12 -22.40 -7.47
CA TRP A 152 -7.85 -21.87 -7.96
C TRP A 152 -6.70 -22.15 -7.00
N MET A 153 -6.87 -21.86 -5.70
CA MET A 153 -5.84 -22.11 -4.70
C MET A 153 -5.49 -23.60 -4.59
N SER A 154 -6.48 -24.49 -4.75
CA SER A 154 -6.25 -25.94 -4.75
C SER A 154 -5.47 -26.39 -5.98
N LYS A 155 -5.76 -25.81 -7.15
CA LYS A 155 -5.07 -26.12 -8.41
C LYS A 155 -3.63 -25.62 -8.44
N HIS A 156 -3.39 -24.41 -7.95
CA HIS A 156 -2.09 -23.74 -8.03
C HIS A 156 -1.24 -23.92 -6.78
N ASN A 157 -1.81 -24.52 -5.72
CA ASN A 157 -1.19 -24.76 -4.42
C ASN A 157 -0.48 -23.53 -3.82
N CYS A 158 -0.97 -22.34 -4.13
CA CYS A 158 -0.36 -21.09 -3.72
C CYS A 158 -1.43 -20.03 -3.44
N ARG A 159 -1.03 -18.99 -2.69
CA ARG A 159 -1.89 -17.82 -2.46
C ARG A 159 -1.75 -16.87 -3.65
N PRO A 160 -2.87 -16.40 -4.22
CA PRO A 160 -2.81 -15.53 -5.39
C PRO A 160 -2.12 -14.21 -5.05
N SER A 161 -1.19 -13.79 -5.91
CA SER A 161 -0.44 -12.54 -5.76
C SER A 161 -1.14 -11.38 -6.47
N TRP A 162 -1.11 -10.19 -5.84
CA TRP A 162 -1.56 -8.96 -6.51
C TRP A 162 -0.69 -8.61 -7.73
N ASN A 163 0.58 -9.02 -7.70
CA ASN A 163 1.56 -8.81 -8.77
C ASN A 163 1.64 -10.01 -9.71
N GLY A 164 0.68 -10.94 -9.65
CA GLY A 164 0.61 -12.06 -10.57
C GLY A 164 0.63 -11.58 -12.03
N ALA A 165 1.41 -12.25 -12.87
CA ALA A 165 1.43 -11.95 -14.30
C ALA A 165 0.08 -12.27 -14.94
N ASP A 166 -0.58 -13.32 -14.44
CA ASP A 166 -1.88 -13.78 -14.89
C ASP A 166 -3.02 -12.86 -14.43
N VAL A 167 -3.97 -12.64 -15.34
CA VAL A 167 -5.20 -11.88 -15.07
C VAL A 167 -6.08 -12.62 -14.06
N GLU A 168 -6.15 -13.95 -14.14
CA GLU A 168 -6.95 -14.75 -13.22
C GLU A 168 -6.33 -14.82 -11.82
N GLU A 169 -5.01 -14.96 -11.69
CA GLU A 169 -4.33 -14.81 -10.40
C GLU A 169 -4.62 -13.46 -9.73
N ARG A 170 -4.52 -12.35 -10.47
CA ARG A 170 -4.84 -11.01 -9.96
C ARG A 170 -6.30 -10.89 -9.53
N LYS A 171 -7.22 -11.53 -10.24
CA LYS A 171 -8.65 -11.59 -9.89
C LYS A 171 -8.88 -12.41 -8.61
N GLN A 172 -8.20 -13.53 -8.44
CA GLN A 172 -8.26 -14.32 -7.21
C GLN A 172 -7.62 -13.58 -6.03
N SER A 173 -6.55 -12.81 -6.26
CA SER A 173 -5.92 -11.96 -5.24
C SER A 173 -6.87 -10.89 -4.72
N ARG A 174 -7.62 -10.23 -5.62
CA ARG A 174 -8.69 -9.27 -5.25
C ARG A 174 -9.78 -9.94 -4.41
N ARG A 175 -10.22 -11.13 -4.82
CA ARG A 175 -11.23 -11.92 -4.11
C ARG A 175 -10.79 -12.30 -2.70
N LEU A 176 -9.54 -12.74 -2.56
CA LEU A 176 -8.97 -13.06 -1.26
C LEU A 176 -8.89 -11.82 -0.36
N ALA A 177 -8.42 -10.69 -0.88
CA ALA A 177 -8.38 -9.42 -0.14
C ALA A 177 -9.78 -8.98 0.32
N HIS A 178 -10.77 -9.12 -0.55
CA HIS A 178 -12.16 -8.82 -0.21
C HIS A 178 -12.72 -9.75 0.88
N GLY A 179 -12.44 -11.05 0.80
CA GLY A 179 -12.81 -12.01 1.84
C GLY A 179 -12.22 -11.66 3.21
N LEU A 180 -10.93 -11.29 3.25
CA LEU A 180 -10.27 -10.89 4.49
C LEU A 180 -10.86 -9.59 5.07
N ALA A 181 -11.25 -8.64 4.23
CA ALA A 181 -11.95 -7.44 4.68
C ALA A 181 -13.33 -7.76 5.29
N LEU A 182 -14.08 -8.69 4.70
CA LEU A 182 -15.37 -9.14 5.26
C LEU A 182 -15.19 -9.90 6.58
N LEU A 183 -14.12 -10.69 6.70
CA LEU A 183 -13.73 -11.38 7.92
C LEU A 183 -13.45 -10.39 9.05
N GLN A 184 -12.67 -9.34 8.78
CA GLN A 184 -12.37 -8.27 9.75
C GLN A 184 -13.62 -7.48 10.12
N ALA A 185 -14.53 -7.26 9.16
CA ALA A 185 -15.80 -6.56 9.39
C ALA A 185 -16.88 -7.42 10.09
N GLY A 186 -16.60 -8.70 10.39
CA GLY A 186 -17.57 -9.61 11.01
C GLY A 186 -18.80 -9.92 10.14
N LYS A 187 -18.69 -9.77 8.82
CA LYS A 187 -19.82 -9.90 7.87
C LYS A 187 -19.97 -11.30 7.28
N LEU A 188 -19.16 -12.25 7.75
CA LEU A 188 -19.15 -13.63 7.26
C LEU A 188 -19.82 -14.55 8.26
N ASN A 189 -20.45 -15.61 7.76
CA ASN A 189 -20.90 -16.69 8.64
C ASN A 189 -19.71 -17.50 9.18
N ALA A 190 -19.97 -18.34 10.18
CA ALA A 190 -18.92 -19.11 10.86
C ALA A 190 -18.10 -20.02 9.91
N ALA A 191 -18.75 -20.60 8.89
CA ALA A 191 -18.10 -21.48 7.93
C ALA A 191 -17.18 -20.71 6.97
N GLU A 192 -17.65 -19.59 6.44
CA GLU A 192 -16.89 -18.69 5.56
C GLU A 192 -15.69 -18.09 6.30
N ALA A 193 -15.90 -17.66 7.55
CA ALA A 193 -14.84 -17.12 8.38
C ALA A 193 -13.77 -18.17 8.71
N LYS A 194 -14.18 -19.41 9.03
CA LYS A 194 -13.25 -20.52 9.30
C LYS A 194 -12.40 -20.86 8.07
N TRP A 195 -12.99 -20.84 6.87
CA TRP A 195 -12.25 -21.08 5.64
C TRP A 195 -11.27 -19.94 5.32
N LEU A 196 -11.71 -18.67 5.39
CA LEU A 196 -10.83 -17.53 5.11
C LEU A 196 -9.67 -17.40 6.12
N ARG A 197 -9.88 -17.74 7.40
CA ARG A 197 -8.80 -17.84 8.40
C ARG A 197 -7.74 -18.89 8.03
N ARG A 198 -8.12 -19.98 7.34
CA ARG A 198 -7.15 -20.96 6.82
C ARG A 198 -6.32 -20.36 5.68
N CYS A 199 -6.91 -19.48 4.86
CA CYS A 199 -6.21 -18.72 3.82
C CYS A 199 -5.36 -17.57 4.38
N GLU A 200 -5.59 -17.16 5.63
CA GLU A 200 -4.87 -16.11 6.34
C GLU A 200 -3.45 -16.55 6.73
N LYS A 201 -3.24 -17.86 6.92
CA LYS A 201 -1.89 -18.43 7.01
C LYS A 201 -1.08 -17.96 5.79
N PRO A 202 0.13 -17.42 5.96
CA PRO A 202 0.91 -16.97 4.83
C PRO A 202 1.22 -18.20 3.98
N ALA A 203 0.55 -18.35 2.83
CA ALA A 203 1.06 -19.27 1.84
C ALA A 203 2.37 -18.65 1.37
N ILE A 204 3.44 -19.43 1.51
CA ILE A 204 4.75 -19.09 1.01
C ILE A 204 4.58 -18.70 -0.47
N ARG A 205 5.15 -17.56 -0.87
CA ARG A 205 5.10 -17.14 -2.28
C ARG A 205 5.61 -18.27 -3.17
N SER A 206 4.87 -18.60 -4.24
CA SER A 206 5.17 -19.72 -5.14
C SER A 206 6.57 -19.63 -5.75
N TRP A 207 7.05 -18.42 -6.07
CA TRP A 207 8.40 -18.23 -6.57
C TRP A 207 9.47 -18.60 -5.54
N LEU A 208 9.20 -18.45 -4.24
CA LEU A 208 10.12 -18.79 -3.16
C LEU A 208 10.15 -20.30 -2.93
N THR A 209 9.01 -21.00 -3.06
CA THR A 209 8.99 -22.46 -3.09
C THR A 209 9.72 -23.03 -4.30
N CYS A 210 9.55 -22.44 -5.48
CA CYS A 210 10.29 -22.86 -6.68
C CYS A 210 11.80 -22.64 -6.52
N LEU A 211 12.20 -21.51 -5.93
CA LEU A 211 13.60 -21.22 -5.63
C LEU A 211 14.18 -22.27 -4.66
N ALA A 212 13.49 -22.55 -3.55
CA ALA A 212 13.94 -23.54 -2.57
C ALA A 212 14.07 -24.94 -3.19
N ALA A 213 13.10 -25.35 -4.00
CA ALA A 213 13.16 -26.62 -4.73
C ALA A 213 14.33 -26.66 -5.71
N TRP A 214 14.55 -25.58 -6.47
CA TRP A 214 15.68 -25.47 -7.40
C TRP A 214 17.03 -25.56 -6.68
N VAL A 215 17.18 -24.85 -5.56
CA VAL A 215 18.39 -24.85 -4.74
C VAL A 215 18.68 -26.24 -4.19
N ARG A 216 17.65 -26.98 -3.76
CA ARG A 216 17.80 -28.38 -3.34
C ARG A 216 18.18 -29.30 -4.48
N TYR A 217 17.57 -29.15 -5.66
CA TYR A 217 17.85 -30.01 -6.80
C TYR A 217 19.25 -29.82 -7.39
N PHE A 218 19.70 -28.57 -7.51
CA PHE A 218 21.01 -28.25 -8.10
C PHE A 218 22.14 -28.09 -7.07
N GLU A 219 21.81 -28.13 -5.78
CA GLU A 219 22.75 -28.11 -4.65
C GLU A 219 23.73 -26.92 -4.69
N ARG A 220 23.30 -25.81 -5.28
CA ARG A 220 24.14 -24.62 -5.45
C ARG A 220 23.30 -23.36 -5.52
N ARG A 221 23.98 -22.22 -5.38
CA ARG A 221 23.36 -20.92 -5.63
C ARG A 221 23.17 -20.72 -7.15
N PRO A 222 22.03 -20.17 -7.59
CA PRO A 222 21.83 -19.80 -8.99
C PRO A 222 22.83 -18.71 -9.40
N ARG A 223 23.33 -18.76 -10.63
CA ARG A 223 24.36 -17.84 -11.14
C ARG A 223 23.79 -16.78 -12.06
N ALA A 224 24.30 -15.56 -11.95
CA ALA A 224 23.93 -14.46 -12.85
C ALA A 224 24.34 -14.72 -14.31
N SER A 225 25.48 -15.38 -14.50
CA SER A 225 26.10 -15.66 -15.79
C SER A 225 25.66 -17.00 -16.41
N ALA A 226 24.62 -17.64 -15.86
CA ALA A 226 24.11 -18.88 -16.41
C ALA A 226 23.59 -18.68 -17.85
N GLN A 227 23.85 -19.62 -18.74
CA GLN A 227 23.29 -19.57 -20.10
C GLN A 227 21.79 -19.92 -20.11
N ALA A 228 21.36 -20.83 -19.24
CA ALA A 228 19.96 -21.22 -19.11
C ALA A 228 19.10 -20.10 -18.52
N GLU A 229 18.01 -19.74 -19.21
CA GLU A 229 17.08 -18.70 -18.76
C GLU A 229 16.41 -19.03 -17.41
N ASP A 230 16.14 -20.31 -17.15
CA ASP A 230 15.55 -20.76 -15.89
C ASP A 230 16.47 -20.46 -14.70
N GLU A 231 17.78 -20.65 -14.83
CA GLU A 231 18.74 -20.33 -13.77
C GLU A 231 18.87 -18.82 -13.55
N LYS A 232 18.80 -18.00 -14.62
CA LYS A 232 18.78 -16.54 -14.49
C LYS A 232 17.54 -16.07 -13.73
N LEU A 233 16.38 -16.68 -13.98
CA LEU A 233 15.16 -16.41 -13.24
C LEU A 233 15.36 -16.72 -11.75
N GLN A 234 15.92 -17.88 -11.42
CA GLN A 234 16.20 -18.23 -10.02
C GLN A 234 17.23 -17.31 -9.38
N TRP A 235 18.22 -16.82 -10.12
CA TRP A 235 19.16 -15.82 -9.61
C TRP A 235 18.47 -14.50 -9.23
N ARG A 236 17.51 -14.05 -10.05
CA ARG A 236 16.68 -12.86 -9.71
C ARG A 236 15.83 -13.12 -8.48
N SER A 237 15.18 -14.29 -8.41
CA SER A 237 14.40 -14.73 -7.25
C SER A 237 15.23 -14.78 -5.97
N TRP A 238 16.47 -15.29 -6.04
CA TRP A 238 17.40 -15.34 -4.91
C TRP A 238 17.72 -13.93 -4.38
N ASN A 239 18.05 -13.00 -5.27
CA ASN A 239 18.32 -11.61 -4.89
C ASN A 239 17.08 -10.88 -4.37
N GLU A 240 15.89 -11.22 -4.87
CA GLU A 240 14.64 -10.71 -4.32
C GLU A 240 14.38 -11.26 -2.91
N ALA A 241 14.57 -12.57 -2.68
CA ALA A 241 14.46 -13.20 -1.37
C ALA A 241 15.42 -12.58 -0.35
N ALA A 242 16.70 -12.42 -0.71
CA ALA A 242 17.70 -11.81 0.18
C ALA A 242 17.34 -10.35 0.55
N ARG A 243 16.88 -9.54 -0.43
CA ARG A 243 16.41 -8.17 -0.18
C ARG A 243 15.12 -8.13 0.65
N ALA A 244 14.21 -9.08 0.44
CA ALA A 244 12.98 -9.17 1.20
C ALA A 244 13.25 -9.61 2.65
N PHE A 245 14.20 -10.53 2.85
CA PHE A 245 14.66 -10.99 4.15
C PHE A 245 15.29 -9.85 4.96
N SER A 246 16.27 -9.14 4.38
CA SER A 246 16.95 -8.02 5.07
C SER A 246 16.03 -6.85 5.43
N ARG A 247 14.97 -6.63 4.65
CA ARG A 247 13.94 -5.62 4.91
C ARG A 247 12.79 -6.10 5.79
N GLY A 248 12.86 -7.34 6.30
CA GLY A 248 11.80 -7.92 7.12
C GLY A 248 10.45 -8.14 6.40
N LYS A 249 10.45 -8.20 5.06
CA LYS A 249 9.25 -8.30 4.21
C LYS A 249 8.79 -9.74 3.93
N LEU A 250 9.58 -10.73 4.36
CA LEU A 250 9.18 -12.14 4.35
C LEU A 250 8.35 -12.44 5.60
N SER A 251 7.27 -13.18 5.42
CA SER A 251 6.48 -13.76 6.52
C SER A 251 7.30 -14.82 7.27
N PRO A 252 6.94 -15.20 8.51
CA PRO A 252 7.67 -16.22 9.26
C PRO A 252 7.93 -17.54 8.51
N PRO A 253 6.94 -18.18 7.83
CA PRO A 253 7.21 -19.41 7.08
C PRO A 253 8.11 -19.20 5.85
N GLU A 254 8.08 -18.02 5.22
CA GLU A 254 8.96 -17.69 4.11
C GLU A 254 10.40 -17.43 4.56
N ARG A 255 10.57 -16.80 5.73
CA ARG A 255 11.89 -16.64 6.34
C ARG A 255 12.49 -18.00 6.64
N GLN A 256 11.71 -18.89 7.29
CA GLN A 256 12.18 -20.24 7.58
C GLN A 256 12.59 -20.96 6.30
N LEU A 257 11.74 -21.00 5.27
CA LEU A 257 12.08 -21.67 4.01
C LEU A 257 13.35 -21.09 3.35
N PHE A 258 13.54 -19.77 3.40
CA PHE A 258 14.74 -19.15 2.84
C PHE A 258 15.99 -19.47 3.66
N VAL A 259 15.89 -19.44 4.99
CA VAL A 259 16.99 -19.84 5.90
C VAL A 259 17.34 -21.31 5.70
N ASP A 260 16.36 -22.22 5.68
CA ASP A 260 16.57 -23.65 5.41
C ASP A 260 17.30 -23.87 4.07
N SER A 261 17.01 -23.03 3.07
CA SER A 261 17.68 -23.10 1.76
C SER A 261 19.12 -22.58 1.81
N GLN A 262 19.44 -21.65 2.72
CA GLN A 262 20.81 -21.17 2.94
C GLN A 262 21.62 -22.20 3.73
N GLU A 263 21.05 -22.77 4.79
CA GLU A 263 21.65 -23.81 5.61
C GLU A 263 21.94 -25.07 4.79
N TRP A 264 20.99 -25.54 3.97
CA TRP A 264 21.22 -26.64 3.03
C TRP A 264 22.44 -26.41 2.12
N LEU A 265 22.63 -25.18 1.64
CA LEU A 265 23.77 -24.86 0.80
C LEU A 265 25.10 -24.82 1.56
N GLU A 266 25.06 -24.55 2.86
CA GLU A 266 26.25 -24.63 3.72
C GLU A 266 26.58 -26.10 4.01
N GLU A 267 25.57 -26.94 4.27
CA GLU A 267 25.72 -28.39 4.45
C GLU A 267 26.33 -29.07 3.21
N VAL A 268 25.83 -28.78 2.00
CA VAL A 268 26.33 -29.42 0.77
C VAL A 268 27.69 -28.85 0.31
N ARG A 269 28.13 -27.73 0.88
CA ARG A 269 29.46 -27.15 0.62
C ARG A 269 30.54 -27.57 1.63
N GLY A 270 30.13 -28.21 2.74
CA GLY A 270 31.04 -28.88 3.66
C GLY A 270 31.71 -30.10 3.03
#